data_AF-Q3JGF7-F1
#
_entry.id   AF-Q3JGF7-F1
#
_cell.length_a   1.000
_cell.length_b   1.000
_cell.length_c   1.000
_cell.angle_alpha   90.00
_cell.angle_beta   90.00
_cell.angle_gamma   90.00
#
_symmetry.space_group_name_H-M   'P 1'
#
loop_
_entity.id
_entity.type
_entity.pdbx_description
1 polymer ?
#
loop_
_entity_poly.entity_id
_entity_poly.type
_entity_poly.pdbx_seq_one_letter_code
_entity_poly.pdbx_strand_id
1 'polypeptide(L)'
;MVRGFDAASLRGAPAYRPRISYAPGSACAATWATYMTYVTYAACAACAACASCHRQNGQGAGTFPRLAGQHADYLRRQIDVFKNGTRANAPVMSAVAHTLDGDPAKAVAAWLQSR
;
A
#
# COMPACT_ATOMS: atom_id res chain seq x y z
N MET A 1 -12.56 -15.15 29.09
CA MET A 1 -11.12 -15.24 29.38
C MET A 1 -10.33 -14.78 28.16
N VAL A 2 -10.09 -13.47 28.05
CA VAL A 2 -8.97 -12.89 27.30
C VAL A 2 -8.45 -11.83 28.27
N ARG A 3 -7.27 -12.03 28.85
CA ARG A 3 -6.74 -11.11 29.85
C ARG A 3 -6.43 -9.79 29.16
N GLY A 4 -7.03 -8.71 29.65
CA GLY A 4 -6.85 -7.37 29.12
C GLY A 4 -5.40 -6.91 29.23
N PHE A 5 -4.96 -6.15 28.24
CA PHE A 5 -3.69 -5.45 28.27
C PHE A 5 -3.74 -4.38 29.37
N ASP A 6 -2.93 -4.55 30.41
CA ASP A 6 -2.76 -3.59 31.48
C ASP A 6 -1.66 -2.57 31.13
N ALA A 7 -1.85 -1.33 31.57
CA ALA A 7 -0.90 -0.24 31.33
C ALA A 7 0.49 -0.47 31.96
N ALA A 8 0.61 -1.46 32.85
CA ALA A 8 1.87 -1.89 33.44
C ALA A 8 2.78 -2.62 32.44
N SER A 9 2.22 -3.32 31.45
CA SER A 9 2.99 -4.09 30.45
C SER A 9 3.65 -3.24 29.35
N LEU A 10 3.41 -1.92 29.32
CA LEU A 10 3.92 -1.01 28.30
C LEU A 10 5.14 -0.19 28.72
N ARG A 11 5.56 -0.26 29.99
CA ARG A 11 6.74 0.45 30.49
C ARG A 11 7.95 -0.48 30.50
N GLY A 12 8.61 -0.59 29.36
CA GLY A 12 9.84 -1.38 29.23
C GLY A 12 10.12 -1.99 27.85
N ALA A 13 9.23 -1.79 26.88
CA ALA A 13 9.51 -2.22 25.52
C ALA A 13 10.72 -1.43 24.97
N PRO A 14 11.83 -2.09 24.60
CA PRO A 14 12.95 -1.38 23.99
C PRO A 14 12.46 -0.70 22.71
N ALA A 15 12.89 0.54 22.48
CA ALA A 15 12.63 1.24 21.24
C ALA A 15 13.01 0.31 20.08
N TYR A 16 12.02 -0.11 19.29
CA TYR A 16 12.25 -0.89 18.09
C TYR A 16 13.08 -0.02 17.13
N ARG A 17 14.40 -0.20 17.19
CA ARG A 17 15.35 0.37 16.24
C ARG A 17 15.59 -0.72 15.21
N PRO A 18 14.93 -0.69 14.03
CA PRO A 18 15.30 -1.60 12.98
C PRO A 18 16.76 -1.28 12.61
N ARG A 19 17.68 -2.19 12.94
CA ARG A 19 19.04 -2.20 12.38
C ARG A 19 18.93 -2.67 10.94
N ILE A 20 18.38 -1.84 10.06
CA ILE A 20 18.54 -2.03 8.63
C ILE A 20 19.92 -1.46 8.31
N SER A 21 20.95 -2.26 8.55
CA SER A 21 22.26 -2.05 7.94
C SER A 21 22.14 -2.45 6.48
N TYR A 22 21.68 -1.54 5.63
CA TYR A 22 21.79 -1.73 4.19
C TYR A 22 23.23 -1.36 3.78
N ALA A 23 24.13 -2.34 3.78
CA ALA A 23 25.42 -2.23 3.14
C ALA A 23 25.28 -2.80 1.72
N PRO A 24 25.24 -1.96 0.66
CA PRO A 24 25.17 -2.47 -0.70
C PRO A 24 26.51 -3.09 -1.08
N GLY A 25 26.60 -4.42 -1.05
CA GLY A 25 27.63 -5.15 -1.79
C GLY A 25 27.41 -4.90 -3.28
N SER A 26 28.46 -4.51 -3.99
CA SER A 26 28.48 -3.86 -5.32
C SER A 26 27.80 -4.60 -6.49
N ALA A 27 27.17 -5.76 -6.28
CA ALA A 27 26.30 -6.45 -7.24
C ALA A 27 24.79 -6.11 -7.07
N CYS A 28 24.36 -5.63 -5.89
CA CYS A 28 22.96 -5.20 -5.69
C CYS A 28 22.68 -3.82 -6.28
N ALA A 29 23.72 -3.04 -6.63
CA ALA A 29 23.61 -1.68 -7.15
C ALA A 29 22.74 -1.54 -8.40
N ALA A 30 23.00 -2.40 -9.39
CA ALA A 30 22.26 -2.39 -10.64
C ALA A 30 20.83 -2.96 -10.49
N THR A 31 20.64 -3.95 -9.60
CA THR A 31 19.33 -4.58 -9.41
C THR A 31 18.40 -3.73 -8.57
N TRP A 32 18.87 -3.00 -7.56
CA TRP A 32 18.00 -2.07 -6.81
C TRP A 32 17.61 -0.86 -7.64
N ALA A 33 18.50 -0.33 -8.49
CA ALA A 33 18.15 0.78 -9.37
C ALA A 33 17.09 0.34 -10.41
N THR A 34 17.26 -0.85 -10.99
CA THR A 34 16.30 -1.41 -11.95
C THR A 34 14.98 -1.79 -11.28
N TYR A 35 15.03 -2.38 -10.08
CA TYR A 35 13.86 -2.71 -9.27
C TYR A 35 13.10 -1.45 -8.82
N MET A 36 13.78 -0.41 -8.36
CA MET A 36 13.14 0.87 -8.02
C MET A 36 12.56 1.56 -9.26
N THR A 37 13.22 1.47 -10.42
CA THR A 37 12.67 1.96 -11.70
C THR A 37 11.43 1.16 -12.12
N TYR A 38 11.43 -0.17 -11.94
CA TYR A 38 10.27 -1.02 -12.20
C TYR A 38 9.10 -0.72 -11.25
N VAL A 39 9.36 -0.60 -9.94
CA VAL A 39 8.35 -0.29 -8.93
C VAL A 39 7.77 1.10 -9.16
N THR A 40 8.60 2.09 -9.49
CA THR A 40 8.12 3.44 -9.81
C THR A 40 7.31 3.47 -11.11
N TYR A 41 7.75 2.78 -12.18
CA TYR A 41 6.98 2.65 -13.41
C TYR A 41 5.63 1.95 -13.18
N ALA A 42 5.64 0.82 -12.46
CA ALA A 42 4.42 0.08 -12.12
C ALA A 42 3.49 0.90 -11.23
N ALA A 43 4.03 1.68 -10.29
CA ALA A 43 3.27 2.64 -9.50
C ALA A 43 2.62 3.70 -10.39
N CYS A 44 3.36 4.34 -11.30
CA CYS A 44 2.83 5.33 -12.23
C CYS A 44 1.74 4.75 -13.14
N ALA A 45 1.96 3.56 -13.69
CA ALA A 45 0.98 2.85 -14.51
C ALA A 45 -0.28 2.52 -13.70
N ALA A 46 -0.12 2.02 -12.48
CA ALA A 46 -1.24 1.72 -11.60
C ALA A 46 -1.95 3.01 -11.12
N CYS A 47 -1.23 4.09 -10.84
CA CYS A 47 -1.81 5.40 -10.50
C CYS A 47 -2.63 5.98 -11.66
N ALA A 48 -2.13 5.87 -12.90
CA ALA A 48 -2.87 6.26 -14.09
C ALA A 48 -4.14 5.42 -14.28
N ALA A 49 -4.07 4.11 -14.01
CA ALA A 49 -5.24 3.24 -14.03
C ALA A 49 -6.25 3.61 -12.92
N CYS A 50 -5.79 3.89 -11.69
CA CYS A 50 -6.66 4.33 -10.59
C CYS A 50 -7.36 5.65 -10.90
N ALA A 51 -6.66 6.58 -11.56
CA ALA A 51 -7.18 7.90 -11.90
C ALA A 51 -8.37 7.86 -12.87
N SER A 52 -8.49 6.81 -13.69
CA SER A 52 -9.61 6.63 -14.63
C SER A 52 -10.97 6.64 -13.92
N CYS A 53 -11.04 6.07 -12.73
CA CYS A 53 -12.26 6.00 -11.91
C CYS A 53 -12.22 6.95 -10.71
N HIS A 54 -11.07 7.06 -10.04
CA HIS A 54 -10.92 7.83 -8.80
C HIS A 54 -10.45 9.27 -8.99
N ARG A 55 -10.37 9.75 -10.24
CA ARG A 55 -9.82 11.06 -10.64
C ARG A 55 -8.31 11.18 -10.45
N GLN A 56 -7.74 12.20 -11.10
CA GLN A 56 -6.30 12.36 -11.29
C GLN A 56 -5.46 12.26 -10.01
N ASN A 57 -5.97 12.77 -8.89
CA ASN A 57 -5.27 12.70 -7.60
C ASN A 57 -6.02 11.82 -6.59
N GLY A 58 -6.91 10.92 -7.04
CA GLY A 58 -7.71 10.10 -6.13
C GLY A 58 -8.77 10.89 -5.37
N GLN A 59 -9.25 12.03 -5.91
CA GLN A 59 -10.26 12.86 -5.23
C GLN A 59 -11.61 12.15 -5.09
N GLY A 60 -11.86 11.12 -5.90
CA GLY A 60 -13.17 10.45 -5.99
C GLY A 60 -14.20 11.29 -6.72
N ALA A 61 -15.26 10.64 -7.19
CA ALA A 61 -16.44 11.28 -7.76
C ALA A 61 -17.62 10.30 -7.82
N GLY A 62 -18.81 10.75 -7.40
CA GLY A 62 -20.02 9.93 -7.45
C GLY A 62 -19.87 8.64 -6.64
N THR A 63 -19.99 7.50 -7.32
CA THR A 63 -19.85 6.15 -6.73
C THR A 63 -18.41 5.74 -6.42
N PHE A 64 -17.41 6.43 -7.00
CA PHE A 64 -16.00 6.15 -6.73
C PHE A 64 -15.52 6.99 -5.55
N PRO A 65 -15.16 6.36 -4.42
CA PRO A 65 -14.79 7.08 -3.21
C PRO A 65 -13.46 7.83 -3.38
N ARG A 66 -13.28 8.84 -2.53
CA ARG A 66 -12.00 9.54 -2.35
C ARG A 66 -10.96 8.60 -1.76
N LEU A 67 -9.78 8.57 -2.37
CA LEU A 67 -8.60 7.83 -1.93
C LEU A 67 -7.44 8.74 -1.50
N ALA A 68 -7.41 9.99 -1.98
CA ALA A 68 -6.35 10.96 -1.68
C ALA A 68 -6.26 11.27 -0.17
N GLY A 69 -5.07 11.13 0.39
CA GLY A 69 -4.77 11.39 1.79
C GLY A 69 -5.16 10.24 2.73
N GLN A 70 -5.64 9.11 2.20
CA GLN A 70 -5.93 7.95 3.01
C GLN A 70 -4.63 7.22 3.41
N HIS A 71 -4.60 6.64 4.61
CA HIS A 71 -3.43 5.92 5.11
C HIS A 71 -3.08 4.75 4.19
N ALA A 72 -1.80 4.62 3.81
CA ALA A 72 -1.32 3.56 2.92
C ALA A 72 -1.63 2.17 3.49
N ASP A 73 -1.51 2.00 4.82
CA ASP A 73 -1.85 0.73 5.46
C ASP A 73 -3.34 0.38 5.36
N TYR A 74 -4.21 1.39 5.36
CA TYR A 74 -5.64 1.17 5.15
C TYR A 74 -5.90 0.80 3.69
N LEU A 75 -5.34 1.55 2.74
CA LEU A 75 -5.50 1.30 1.31
C LEU A 75 -4.99 -0.09 0.92
N ARG A 76 -3.81 -0.49 1.40
CA ARG A 76 -3.25 -1.82 1.18
C ARG A 76 -4.17 -2.90 1.74
N ARG A 77 -4.66 -2.73 2.97
CA ARG A 77 -5.62 -3.66 3.57
C ARG A 77 -6.91 -3.75 2.75
N GLN A 78 -7.43 -2.64 2.22
CA GLN A 78 -8.63 -2.68 1.38
C GLN A 78 -8.37 -3.44 0.07
N ILE A 79 -7.21 -3.24 -0.57
CA ILE A 79 -6.82 -4.01 -1.76
C ILE A 79 -6.78 -5.51 -1.44
N ASP A 80 -6.15 -5.89 -0.33
CA ASP A 80 -6.07 -7.31 0.11
C ASP A 80 -7.47 -7.90 0.37
N VAL A 81 -8.36 -7.13 0.98
CA VAL A 81 -9.76 -7.50 1.31
C VAL A 81 -10.63 -7.63 0.05
N PHE A 82 -10.37 -6.84 -1.00
CA PHE A 82 -11.04 -7.01 -2.30
C PHE A 82 -10.51 -8.24 -3.04
N LYS A 83 -9.19 -8.47 -2.97
CA LYS A 83 -8.53 -9.59 -3.63
C LYS A 83 -8.89 -10.94 -3.04
N ASN A 84 -9.08 -11.02 -1.73
CA ASN A 84 -9.49 -12.27 -1.06
C ASN A 84 -11.03 -12.46 -1.02
N GLY A 85 -11.80 -11.54 -1.60
CA GLY A 85 -13.26 -11.62 -1.66
C GLY A 85 -13.98 -11.30 -0.35
N THR A 86 -13.27 -10.91 0.72
CA THR A 86 -13.90 -10.51 2.00
C THR A 86 -14.84 -9.32 1.80
N ARG A 87 -14.51 -8.43 0.85
CA ARG A 87 -15.39 -7.36 0.40
C ARG A 87 -15.80 -7.58 -1.05
N ALA A 88 -17.07 -7.92 -1.25
CA ALA A 88 -17.66 -8.20 -2.56
C ALA A 88 -18.60 -7.09 -3.08
N ASN A 89 -18.75 -5.99 -2.33
CA ASN A 89 -19.69 -4.92 -2.69
C ASN A 89 -19.22 -3.99 -3.81
N ALA A 90 -18.05 -4.22 -4.40
CA ALA A 90 -17.50 -3.43 -5.50
C ALA A 90 -16.78 -4.34 -6.52
N PRO A 91 -17.53 -5.05 -7.39
CA PRO A 91 -16.96 -6.05 -8.30
C PRO A 91 -15.90 -5.47 -9.25
N VAL A 92 -16.06 -4.20 -9.66
CA VAL A 92 -15.07 -3.48 -10.47
C VAL A 92 -13.74 -3.35 -9.73
N MET A 93 -13.77 -2.97 -8.45
CA MET A 93 -12.54 -2.84 -7.65
C MET A 93 -11.97 -4.21 -7.29
N SER A 94 -12.81 -5.24 -7.09
CA SER A 94 -12.35 -6.62 -6.92
C SER A 94 -11.53 -7.09 -8.12
N ALA A 95 -12.01 -6.87 -9.35
CA ALA A 95 -11.26 -7.21 -10.56
C ALA A 95 -9.91 -6.47 -10.64
N VAL A 96 -9.88 -5.17 -10.32
CA VAL A 96 -8.64 -4.36 -10.29
C VAL A 96 -7.68 -4.84 -9.18
N ALA A 97 -8.19 -5.21 -8.01
CA ALA A 97 -7.38 -5.71 -6.91
C ALA A 97 -6.67 -7.03 -7.26
N HIS A 98 -7.27 -7.88 -8.10
CA HIS A 98 -6.63 -9.10 -8.58
C HIS A 98 -5.45 -8.86 -9.52
N THR A 99 -5.36 -7.69 -10.17
CA THR A 99 -4.22 -7.34 -11.03
C THR A 99 -3.08 -6.66 -10.26
N LEU A 100 -3.28 -6.38 -8.97
CA LEU A 100 -2.31 -5.73 -8.10
C LEU A 100 -1.70 -6.76 -7.14
N ASP A 101 -0.40 -7.00 -7.28
CA ASP A 101 0.38 -7.88 -6.42
C ASP A 101 1.55 -7.13 -5.79
N GLY A 102 1.95 -7.55 -4.58
CA GLY A 102 3.20 -7.15 -3.93
C GLY A 102 3.49 -5.64 -3.94
N ASP A 103 4.52 -5.25 -4.69
CA ASP A 103 5.11 -3.92 -4.66
C ASP A 103 4.26 -2.83 -5.35
N PRO A 104 3.65 -3.08 -6.53
CA PRO A 104 2.66 -2.18 -7.11
C PRO A 104 1.56 -1.74 -6.13
N ALA A 105 0.98 -2.67 -5.36
CA ALA A 105 -0.08 -2.36 -4.40
C ALA A 105 0.41 -1.42 -3.28
N LYS A 106 1.62 -1.68 -2.76
CA LYS A 106 2.26 -0.82 -1.76
C LYS A 106 2.59 0.56 -2.33
N ALA A 107 3.09 0.61 -3.56
CA ALA A 107 3.50 1.86 -4.19
C ALA A 107 2.31 2.77 -4.50
N VAL A 108 1.19 2.22 -4.98
CA VAL A 108 -0.06 2.97 -5.17
C VAL A 108 -0.61 3.47 -3.83
N ALA A 109 -0.60 2.62 -2.80
CA ALA A 109 -1.07 3.01 -1.47
C ALA A 109 -0.24 4.16 -0.88
N ALA A 110 1.09 4.11 -1.01
CA ALA A 110 1.99 5.17 -0.58
C ALA A 110 1.78 6.46 -1.39
N TRP A 111 1.60 6.34 -2.71
CA TRP A 111 1.32 7.47 -3.57
C TRP A 111 0.01 8.16 -3.18
N LEU A 112 -1.09 7.42 -3.02
CA LEU A 112 -2.40 7.94 -2.62
C LEU A 112 -2.37 8.62 -1.24
N GLN A 113 -1.57 8.11 -0.30
CA GLN A 113 -1.40 8.73 1.01
C GLN A 113 -0.72 10.10 0.92
N SER A 114 0.17 10.30 -0.06
CA SER A 114 0.92 11.55 -0.24
C SER A 114 0.17 12.65 -1.00
N ARG A 115 -1.14 12.47 -1.27
CA ARG A 115 -1.97 13.37 -2.07
C ARG A 115 -2.94 14.22 -1.24
#